data_AF-A0AAX0XPN8-F1
#
_entry.id   AF-A0AAX0XPN8-F1
#
_cell.length_a   1.000
_cell.length_b   1.000
_cell.length_c   1.000
_cell.angle_alpha   90.00
_cell.angle_beta   90.00
_cell.angle_gamma   90.00
#
_symmetry.space_group_name_H-M   'P 1'
#
loop_
_entity.id
_entity.type
_entity.pdbx_description
1 polymer ?
#
loop_
_entity_poly.entity_id
_entity_poly.type
_entity_poly.pdbx_seq_one_letter_code
_entity_poly.pdbx_strand_id
1 'polypeptide(L)'
;MKSLGAKDIRAIKTGNRRTIVFTSDNGRVYRVTTRAKMSGTWQTSIAYGEKCCENKNENEYWVFVDISKDDSDFYVVPMWWMKNDIACHHEKYLNEHDGRRRDNDFSKHHAIAKKRIVQWENKWQQIGL
;
A
#
# COMPACT_ATOMS: atom_id res chain seq x y z
N MET A 1 -16.98 21.07 16.29
CA MET A 1 -16.56 19.80 15.66
C MET A 1 -15.89 20.15 14.34
N LYS A 2 -14.56 19.97 14.19
CA LYS A 2 -13.94 20.01 12.85
C LYS A 2 -14.37 18.72 12.15
N SER A 3 -15.08 18.81 11.02
CA SER A 3 -15.31 17.64 10.19
C SER A 3 -13.94 17.13 9.74
N LEU A 4 -13.62 15.87 10.00
CA LEU A 4 -12.55 15.15 9.31
C LEU A 4 -13.17 14.69 7.98
N GLY A 5 -13.03 15.52 6.95
CA GLY A 5 -13.77 15.38 5.71
C GLY A 5 -12.84 15.30 4.50
N ALA A 6 -13.01 14.25 3.70
CA ALA A 6 -12.49 14.25 2.35
C ALA A 6 -13.44 15.05 1.44
N LYS A 7 -12.88 15.95 0.64
CA LYS A 7 -13.57 16.76 -0.39
C LYS A 7 -13.12 16.33 -1.78
N ASP A 8 -13.88 16.71 -2.81
CA ASP A 8 -13.55 16.45 -4.22
C ASP A 8 -13.19 14.98 -4.53
N ILE A 9 -13.90 14.05 -3.87
CA ILE A 9 -13.60 12.62 -3.93
C ILE A 9 -13.91 12.09 -5.33
N ARG A 10 -12.95 11.41 -5.94
CA ARG A 10 -13.12 10.72 -7.22
C ARG A 10 -12.33 9.43 -7.27
N ALA A 11 -12.86 8.44 -7.98
CA ALA A 11 -12.15 7.20 -8.27
C ALA A 11 -11.61 7.24 -9.70
N ILE A 12 -10.30 6.99 -9.85
CA ILE A 12 -9.61 6.91 -11.14
C ILE A 12 -9.15 5.47 -11.34
N LYS A 13 -9.32 4.95 -12.57
CA LYS A 13 -8.81 3.64 -12.96
C LYS A 13 -7.68 3.81 -13.98
N THR A 14 -6.51 3.27 -13.68
CA THR A 14 -5.36 3.22 -14.59
C THR A 14 -4.93 1.77 -14.74
N GLY A 15 -5.19 1.18 -15.92
CA GLY A 15 -5.10 -0.27 -16.09
C GLY A 15 -6.01 -1.00 -15.09
N ASN A 16 -5.46 -1.95 -14.32
CA ASN A 16 -6.20 -2.67 -13.27
C ASN A 16 -6.16 -1.97 -11.89
N ARG A 17 -5.46 -0.85 -11.76
CA ARG A 17 -5.33 -0.13 -10.50
C ARG A 17 -6.46 0.88 -10.35
N ARG A 18 -7.21 0.77 -9.25
CA ARG A 18 -8.16 1.79 -8.80
C ARG A 18 -7.49 2.67 -7.75
N THR A 19 -7.60 3.98 -7.92
CA THR A 19 -7.06 4.98 -7.01
C THR A 19 -8.17 5.96 -6.65
N ILE A 20 -8.40 6.13 -5.36
CA ILE A 20 -9.26 7.18 -4.81
C ILE A 20 -8.41 8.43 -4.70
N VAL A 21 -8.90 9.55 -5.20
CA VAL A 21 -8.27 10.87 -5.10
C VAL A 21 -9.21 11.79 -4.35
N PHE A 22 -8.69 12.52 -3.37
CA PHE A 22 -9.49 13.46 -2.58
C PHE A 22 -8.63 14.62 -2.09
N THR A 23 -9.28 15.73 -1.77
CA THR A 23 -8.70 16.87 -1.07
C THR A 23 -8.98 16.71 0.42
N SER A 24 -7.96 16.71 1.25
CA SER A 24 -8.11 16.65 2.71
C SER A 24 -8.35 18.03 3.31
N ASP A 25 -8.76 18.11 4.58
CA ASP A 25 -8.97 19.39 5.27
C ASP A 25 -7.71 20.26 5.39
N ASN A 26 -6.51 19.68 5.24
CA ASN A 26 -5.26 20.44 5.16
C ASN A 26 -5.02 21.09 3.78
N GLY A 27 -5.98 20.99 2.85
CA GLY A 27 -5.91 21.53 1.49
C GLY A 27 -5.05 20.71 0.53
N ARG A 28 -4.43 19.61 0.97
CA ARG A 28 -3.60 18.74 0.11
C ARG A 28 -4.46 17.70 -0.59
N VAL A 29 -4.05 17.35 -1.80
CA VAL A 29 -4.65 16.26 -2.58
C VAL A 29 -3.89 14.97 -2.31
N TYR A 30 -4.62 13.93 -1.90
CA TYR A 30 -4.09 12.59 -1.64
C TYR A 30 -4.58 11.58 -2.67
N ARG A 31 -3.77 10.56 -2.92
CA ARG A 31 -4.05 9.43 -3.82
C ARG A 31 -3.94 8.13 -3.03
N VAL A 32 -5.04 7.42 -2.89
CA VAL A 32 -5.11 6.17 -2.12
C VAL A 32 -5.44 5.00 -3.05
N THR A 33 -4.61 3.96 -3.00
CA THR A 33 -4.93 2.65 -3.58
C THR A 33 -5.29 1.69 -2.47
N THR A 34 -6.35 0.91 -2.64
CA THR A 34 -6.79 -0.03 -1.61
C THR A 34 -6.37 -1.46 -1.95
N ARG A 35 -6.15 -2.26 -0.90
CA ARG A 35 -5.95 -3.72 -0.97
C ARG A 35 -6.68 -4.36 0.20
N ALA A 36 -7.60 -5.27 -0.07
CA ALA A 36 -8.33 -6.00 0.96
C ALA A 36 -7.83 -7.45 1.07
N LYS A 37 -7.94 -8.06 2.26
CA LYS A 37 -7.77 -9.50 2.46
C LYS A 37 -8.83 -10.04 3.42
N MET A 38 -9.27 -11.27 3.20
CA MET A 38 -10.09 -12.06 4.13
C MET A 38 -9.26 -13.02 4.97
N SER A 39 -8.07 -13.41 4.52
CA SER A 39 -7.16 -14.32 5.21
C SER A 39 -5.74 -14.17 4.67
N GLY A 40 -4.76 -14.75 5.38
CA GLY A 40 -3.36 -14.79 4.92
C GLY A 40 -2.74 -13.41 4.71
N THR A 41 -2.19 -13.19 3.51
CA THR A 41 -1.46 -11.98 3.12
C THR A 41 -2.21 -11.21 2.04
N TRP A 42 -1.98 -9.89 1.97
CA TRP A 42 -2.39 -9.13 0.81
C TRP A 42 -1.53 -9.49 -0.40
N GLN A 43 -2.17 -9.63 -1.57
CA GLN A 43 -1.50 -9.93 -2.82
C GLN A 43 -1.29 -8.65 -3.63
N THR A 44 -0.09 -8.48 -4.16
CA THR A 44 0.26 -7.38 -5.07
C THR A 44 1.24 -7.87 -6.14
N SER A 45 1.89 -6.93 -6.84
CA SER A 45 2.88 -7.22 -7.87
C SER A 45 4.27 -6.70 -7.48
N ILE A 46 5.32 -7.44 -7.83
CA ILE A 46 6.72 -6.97 -7.74
C ILE A 46 6.97 -5.73 -8.60
N ALA A 47 6.13 -5.46 -9.61
CA ALA A 47 6.26 -4.29 -10.48
C ALA A 47 6.03 -2.95 -9.76
N TYR A 48 5.53 -2.98 -8.52
CA TYR A 48 5.44 -1.80 -7.66
C TYR A 48 6.72 -1.58 -6.84
N GLY A 49 7.68 -2.51 -6.87
CA GLY A 49 8.95 -2.40 -6.16
C GLY A 49 9.91 -1.48 -6.88
N GLU A 50 10.38 -0.45 -6.18
CA GLU A 50 11.35 0.52 -6.70
C GLU A 50 12.14 1.10 -5.53
N LYS A 51 13.48 1.02 -5.58
CA LYS A 51 14.33 1.65 -4.57
C LYS A 51 14.19 3.17 -4.67
N CYS A 52 13.82 3.81 -3.58
CA CYS A 52 13.67 5.26 -3.52
C CYS A 52 13.98 5.82 -2.12
N CYS A 53 14.33 7.10 -2.06
CA CYS A 53 14.53 7.79 -0.79
C CYS A 53 13.19 8.01 -0.05
N GLU A 54 13.25 8.20 1.27
CA GLU A 54 12.08 8.61 2.05
C GLU A 54 11.49 9.92 1.51
N ASN A 55 10.19 9.91 1.21
CA ASN A 55 9.45 11.09 0.81
C ASN A 55 8.65 11.64 1.99
N LYS A 56 9.20 12.67 2.67
CA LYS A 56 8.52 13.33 3.81
C LYS A 56 7.26 14.09 3.41
N ASN A 57 7.11 14.42 2.12
CA ASN A 57 5.95 15.13 1.58
C ASN A 57 5.04 14.20 0.76
N GLU A 58 5.03 12.90 1.07
CA GLU A 58 4.23 11.90 0.37
C GLU A 58 2.75 12.25 0.32
N ASN A 59 2.15 12.08 -0.86
CA ASN A 59 0.73 12.27 -1.11
C ASN A 59 0.07 11.02 -1.72
N GLU A 60 0.85 9.97 -2.00
CA GLU A 60 0.34 8.69 -2.48
C GLU A 60 0.50 7.60 -1.41
N TYR A 61 -0.58 6.87 -1.17
CA TYR A 61 -0.66 5.89 -0.08
C TYR A 61 -1.35 4.61 -0.55
N TRP A 62 -1.00 3.50 0.08
CA TRP A 62 -1.80 2.29 0.07
C TRP A 62 -2.57 2.18 1.38
N VAL A 63 -3.87 1.87 1.28
CA VAL A 63 -4.67 1.49 2.43
C VAL A 63 -4.95 0.00 2.35
N PHE A 64 -4.33 -0.74 3.25
CA PHE A 64 -4.63 -2.15 3.43
C PHE A 64 -5.81 -2.31 4.38
N VAL A 65 -6.74 -3.17 4.01
CA VAL A 65 -7.93 -3.48 4.80
C VAL A 65 -7.91 -4.97 5.12
N ASP A 66 -7.94 -5.30 6.41
CA ASP A 66 -8.15 -6.66 6.89
C ASP A 66 -9.62 -6.83 7.25
N ILE A 67 -10.37 -7.53 6.41
CA ILE A 67 -11.82 -7.76 6.58
C ILE A 67 -12.10 -9.17 7.14
N SER A 68 -11.11 -9.78 7.78
CA SER A 68 -11.22 -11.13 8.37
C SER A 68 -12.02 -11.18 9.67
N LYS A 69 -12.33 -10.02 10.26
CA LYS A 69 -13.10 -9.85 11.50
C LYS A 69 -14.27 -8.91 11.24
N ASP A 70 -15.22 -8.87 12.16
CA ASP A 70 -16.37 -7.95 12.11
C ASP A 70 -15.92 -6.49 12.06
N ASP A 71 -14.93 -6.12 12.89
CA ASP A 71 -14.22 -4.84 12.79
C ASP A 71 -13.02 -4.96 11.85
N SER A 72 -12.97 -4.08 10.85
CA SER A 72 -11.87 -4.07 9.87
C SER A 72 -10.64 -3.34 10.41
N ASP A 73 -9.46 -3.95 10.29
CA ASP A 73 -8.18 -3.27 10.56
C ASP A 73 -7.72 -2.51 9.32
N PHE A 74 -7.24 -1.28 9.50
CA PHE A 74 -6.73 -0.44 8.42
C PHE A 74 -5.26 -0.07 8.61
N TYR A 75 -4.47 -0.15 7.54
CA TYR A 75 -3.05 0.22 7.55
C TYR A 75 -2.79 1.22 6.44
N VAL A 76 -2.39 2.44 6.81
CA VAL A 76 -2.18 3.57 5.90
C VAL A 76 -0.69 3.69 5.61
N VAL A 77 -0.25 3.16 4.47
CA VAL A 77 1.17 2.99 4.16
C VAL A 77 1.62 4.00 3.10
N PRO A 78 2.66 4.81 3.35
CA PRO A 78 3.25 5.70 2.34
C PRO A 78 3.75 4.93 1.11
N MET A 79 3.56 5.49 -0.09
CA MET A 79 3.99 4.85 -1.33
C MET A 79 5.50 4.61 -1.36
N TRP A 80 6.33 5.60 -0.99
CA TRP A 80 7.79 5.41 -0.92
C TRP A 80 8.18 4.20 -0.05
N TRP A 81 7.49 3.99 1.07
CA TRP A 81 7.78 2.89 1.98
C TRP A 81 7.40 1.55 1.33
N MET A 82 6.21 1.48 0.74
CA MET A 82 5.73 0.28 0.05
C MET A 82 6.63 -0.12 -1.13
N LYS A 83 7.08 0.85 -1.93
CA LYS A 83 8.01 0.61 -3.04
C LYS A 83 9.30 -0.04 -2.57
N ASN A 84 9.91 0.51 -1.51
CA ASN A 84 11.13 -0.02 -0.92
C ASN A 84 10.92 -1.40 -0.26
N ASP A 85 9.82 -1.58 0.45
CA ASP A 85 9.45 -2.84 1.09
C ASP A 85 9.30 -3.97 0.06
N ILE A 86 8.65 -3.70 -1.08
CA ILE A 86 8.54 -4.66 -2.19
C ILE A 86 9.91 -4.93 -2.81
N ALA A 87 10.69 -3.90 -3.11
CA ALA A 87 12.02 -4.04 -3.73
C ALA A 87 12.98 -4.86 -2.84
N CYS A 88 13.08 -4.53 -1.55
CA CYS A 88 13.96 -5.20 -0.60
C CYS A 88 13.63 -6.69 -0.45
N HIS A 89 12.35 -7.02 -0.30
CA HIS A 89 11.93 -8.42 -0.17
C HIS A 89 12.05 -9.20 -1.49
N HIS A 90 11.88 -8.54 -2.63
CA HIS A 90 12.10 -9.18 -3.92
C HIS A 90 13.60 -9.51 -4.11
N GLU A 91 14.49 -8.58 -3.80
CA GLU A 91 15.95 -8.82 -3.85
C GLU A 91 16.37 -9.92 -2.88
N LYS A 92 15.85 -9.90 -1.66
CA LYS A 92 16.13 -10.96 -0.67
C LYS A 92 15.72 -12.34 -1.18
N TYR A 93 14.54 -12.46 -1.79
CA TYR A 93 14.07 -13.71 -2.38
C TYR A 93 15.00 -14.20 -3.50
N LEU A 94 15.45 -13.31 -4.39
CA LEU A 94 16.36 -13.67 -5.47
C LEU A 94 17.71 -14.17 -4.92
N ASN A 95 18.23 -13.53 -3.87
CA ASN A 95 19.48 -13.95 -3.23
C ASN A 95 19.38 -15.32 -2.53
N GLU A 96 18.21 -15.65 -1.96
CA GLU A 96 17.98 -16.93 -1.26
C GLU A 96 17.76 -18.12 -2.20
N HIS A 97 17.50 -17.87 -3.49
CA HIS A 97 17.12 -18.90 -4.47
C HIS A 97 18.00 -18.88 -5.74
N ASP A 98 19.27 -18.49 -5.63
CA ASP A 98 20.24 -18.44 -6.75
C ASP A 98 19.72 -17.69 -7.98
N GLY A 99 18.92 -16.63 -7.76
CA GLY A 99 18.30 -15.83 -8.81
C GLY A 99 17.13 -16.48 -9.55
N ARG A 100 16.65 -17.65 -9.12
CA ARG A 100 15.51 -18.37 -9.73
C ARG A 100 14.31 -18.44 -8.80
N ARG A 101 13.10 -18.42 -9.36
CA ARG A 101 11.89 -18.70 -8.59
C ARG A 101 11.69 -20.21 -8.51
N ARG A 102 11.24 -20.70 -7.36
CA ARG A 102 11.07 -22.14 -7.07
C ARG A 102 10.16 -22.86 -8.08
N ASP A 103 9.10 -22.20 -8.57
CA ASP A 103 8.06 -22.86 -9.39
C ASP A 103 7.72 -22.15 -10.73
N ASN A 104 7.90 -20.83 -10.85
CA ASN A 104 7.66 -20.07 -12.09
C ASN A 104 8.37 -18.71 -12.08
N ASP A 105 9.37 -18.54 -12.95
CA ASP A 105 10.15 -17.31 -13.08
C ASP A 105 9.32 -16.08 -13.51
N PHE A 106 8.13 -16.28 -14.09
CA PHE A 106 7.27 -15.19 -14.59
C PHE A 106 6.21 -14.72 -13.60
N SER A 107 6.04 -15.38 -12.44
CA SER A 107 5.04 -14.95 -11.46
C SER A 107 5.35 -13.53 -11.01
N LYS A 108 4.42 -12.58 -11.19
CA LYS A 108 4.62 -11.21 -10.70
C LYS A 108 4.08 -11.01 -9.30
N HIS A 109 3.50 -12.05 -8.69
CA HIS A 109 2.85 -11.95 -7.40
C HIS A 109 3.86 -11.66 -6.28
N HIS A 110 3.47 -10.77 -5.38
CA HIS A 110 4.20 -10.42 -4.16
C HIS A 110 3.25 -10.38 -2.98
N ALA A 111 3.59 -11.08 -1.91
CA ALA A 111 2.79 -11.14 -0.70
C ALA A 111 3.24 -10.08 0.32
N ILE A 112 2.29 -9.31 0.84
CA ILE A 112 2.51 -8.38 1.96
C ILE A 112 1.92 -9.01 3.23
N ALA A 113 2.77 -9.35 4.18
CA ALA A 113 2.37 -9.88 5.48
C ALA A 113 2.03 -8.76 6.46
N LYS A 114 1.01 -8.95 7.32
CA LYS A 114 0.59 -7.97 8.34
C LYS A 114 1.74 -7.45 9.19
N LYS A 115 2.66 -8.34 9.62
CA LYS A 115 3.84 -7.96 10.41
C LYS A 115 4.74 -6.89 9.76
N ARG A 116 4.72 -6.76 8.43
CA ARG A 116 5.51 -5.73 7.70
C ARG A 116 4.89 -4.35 7.82
N ILE A 117 3.55 -4.29 7.91
CA ILE A 117 2.79 -3.03 7.84
C ILE A 117 2.14 -2.64 9.17
N VAL A 118 2.29 -3.44 10.23
CA VAL A 118 1.63 -3.20 11.53
C VAL A 118 1.93 -1.82 12.13
N GLN A 119 3.13 -1.27 11.89
CA GLN A 119 3.49 0.09 12.31
C GLN A 119 2.62 1.20 11.69
N TRP A 120 1.90 0.90 10.61
CA TRP A 120 1.04 1.81 9.87
C TRP A 120 -0.45 1.69 10.24
N GLU A 121 -0.77 0.89 11.25
CA GLU A 121 -2.15 0.68 11.72
C GLU A 121 -2.80 2.00 12.17
N ASN A 122 -3.99 2.30 11.64
CA ASN A 122 -4.80 3.48 11.92
C ASN A 122 -4.08 4.84 11.80
N LYS A 123 -3.00 4.91 11.00
CA LYS A 123 -2.25 6.16 10.73
C LYS A 123 -2.95 7.11 9.75
N TRP A 124 -4.26 7.29 9.88
CA TRP A 124 -5.09 8.15 9.02
C TRP A 124 -4.61 9.61 8.96
N GLN A 125 -4.00 10.09 10.04
CA GLN A 125 -3.43 11.45 10.12
C GLN A 125 -2.39 11.74 9.02
N GLN A 126 -1.73 10.72 8.46
CA GLN A 126 -0.78 10.89 7.35
C GLN A 126 -1.45 11.43 6.08
N ILE A 127 -2.72 11.11 5.90
CA ILE A 127 -3.54 11.57 4.77
C ILE A 127 -4.52 12.67 5.18
N GLY A 128 -4.28 13.31 6.33
CA GLY A 128 -5.04 14.45 6.83
C GLY A 128 -6.46 14.11 7.30
N LEU A 129 -6.72 12.84 7.61
CA LEU A 129 -7.98 12.32 8.14
C LEU A 129 -7.85 11.85 9.59
#